data_AF-A0A7V0UIU3-F1
#
_entry.id   AF-A0A7V0UIU3-F1
#
_cell.length_a   1.000
_cell.length_b   1.000
_cell.length_c   1.000
_cell.angle_alpha   90.00
_cell.angle_beta   90.00
_cell.angle_gamma   90.00
#
_symmetry.space_group_name_H-M   'P 1'
#
loop_
_entity.id
_entity.type
_entity.pdbx_description
1 polymer ?
#
loop_
_entity_poly.entity_id
_entity_poly.type
_entity_poly.pdbx_seq_one_letter_code
_entity_poly.pdbx_strand_id
1 'polypeptide(L)'
;MRKWLSRLPHPYPSADRAAGYRYQLSIWQIELSLTQVLDRPVSGRVLFEDVIRENLDLGRPKQMQLIFDRSVTKTTPGPFRTRVITDGVIPSLHIDYKGTRIKQYHKEGQALRTETTINNTRDFYIGKSLANLPTLRKIGFAANRRVLEVETLTHDALLAEETLQQLQRPRLVQGQRVAALRLADPTVQALWRAMLLFELLPAGFSNRQLRKHFAELLGLPIEELTQGRMSYHLRRLRLHGMIERIPNSHRYRLTDFGLRTALFCTRAWARVFRTGLGMILPTASPVPSSLRTSIDRVRKEIDTWIDRAKLAA
;
A
#
# COMPACT_ATOMS: atom_id res chain seq x y z
N MET A 1 -7.66 1.79 40.79
CA MET A 1 -6.48 0.91 40.99
C MET A 1 -6.14 0.64 42.45
N ARG A 2 -6.04 1.65 43.33
CA ARG A 2 -5.68 1.46 44.76
C ARG A 2 -6.50 0.37 45.50
N LYS A 3 -7.82 0.32 45.26
CA LYS A 3 -8.74 -0.71 45.78
C LYS A 3 -8.32 -2.16 45.48
N TRP A 4 -7.73 -2.40 44.30
CA TRP A 4 -7.35 -3.75 43.87
C TRP A 4 -5.95 -4.12 44.36
N LEU A 5 -5.02 -3.16 44.37
CA LEU A 5 -3.65 -3.36 44.88
C LEU A 5 -3.63 -3.66 46.39
N SER A 6 -4.58 -3.13 47.17
CA SER A 6 -4.67 -3.39 48.62
C SER A 6 -5.16 -4.81 48.96
N ARG A 7 -5.69 -5.55 47.98
CA ARG A 7 -6.17 -6.93 48.15
C ARG A 7 -5.15 -7.98 47.73
N LEU A 8 -4.03 -7.56 47.13
CA LEU A 8 -2.98 -8.47 46.66
C LEU A 8 -2.00 -8.80 47.80
N PRO A 9 -1.60 -10.08 47.97
CA PRO A 9 -0.69 -10.50 49.03
C PRO A 9 0.72 -9.95 48.79
N HIS A 10 1.17 -9.01 49.62
CA HIS A 10 2.42 -8.29 49.42
C HIS A 10 3.65 -9.14 49.79
N PRO A 11 4.66 -9.28 48.90
CA PRO A 11 5.86 -10.08 49.19
C PRO A 11 6.81 -9.41 50.19
N TYR A 12 6.68 -8.09 50.37
CA TYR A 12 7.53 -7.31 51.27
C TYR A 12 6.88 -7.06 52.65
N PRO A 13 7.64 -7.14 53.77
CA PRO A 13 7.23 -6.72 55.11
C PRO A 13 6.76 -5.27 55.22
N SER A 14 6.16 -4.92 56.36
CA SER A 14 5.66 -3.56 56.63
C SER A 14 6.76 -2.48 56.59
N ALA A 15 7.97 -2.80 57.07
CA ALA A 15 9.12 -1.88 57.05
C ALA A 15 9.56 -1.52 55.63
N ASP A 16 9.70 -2.51 54.76
CA ASP A 16 10.02 -2.30 53.34
C ASP A 16 8.89 -1.53 52.63
N ARG A 17 7.64 -1.78 53.02
CA ARG A 17 6.55 -0.95 52.53
C ARG A 17 6.71 0.49 53.04
N ALA A 18 7.02 0.75 54.29
CA ALA A 18 7.27 2.12 54.75
C ALA A 18 8.43 2.79 53.96
N ALA A 19 9.45 2.02 53.56
CA ALA A 19 10.57 2.46 52.73
C ALA A 19 10.26 2.65 51.22
N GLY A 20 9.02 2.39 50.78
CA GLY A 20 8.56 2.68 49.42
C GLY A 20 8.51 1.49 48.46
N TYR A 21 8.88 0.27 48.88
CA TYR A 21 8.72 -0.93 48.06
C TYR A 21 7.23 -1.23 47.85
N ARG A 22 6.73 -1.03 46.62
CA ARG A 22 5.32 -1.21 46.23
C ARG A 22 5.22 -1.99 44.93
N TYR A 23 4.04 -2.57 44.71
CA TYR A 23 3.68 -3.02 43.37
C TYR A 23 3.72 -1.89 42.36
N GLN A 24 4.37 -2.15 41.24
CA GLN A 24 4.21 -1.38 40.03
C GLN A 24 3.41 -2.18 39.02
N LEU A 25 2.47 -1.49 38.36
CA LEU A 25 1.65 -2.10 37.34
C LEU A 25 2.39 -2.05 36.01
N SER A 26 2.35 -3.18 35.31
CA SER A 26 2.93 -3.31 33.98
C SER A 26 1.85 -3.66 32.96
N ILE A 27 2.08 -3.22 31.73
CA ILE A 27 1.25 -3.47 30.57
C ILE A 27 1.70 -4.80 29.99
N TRP A 28 0.84 -5.82 30.10
CA TRP A 28 1.04 -7.11 29.45
C TRP A 28 0.66 -7.06 27.98
N GLN A 29 -0.51 -6.47 27.69
CA GLN A 29 -1.05 -6.26 26.35
C GLN A 29 -1.89 -4.98 26.37
N ILE A 30 -1.94 -4.29 25.24
CA ILE A 30 -2.86 -3.18 25.01
C ILE A 30 -3.46 -3.28 23.60
N GLU A 31 -4.77 -3.05 23.51
CA GLU A 31 -5.52 -3.00 22.27
C GLU A 31 -6.09 -1.59 22.07
N LEU A 32 -5.84 -1.03 20.89
CA LEU A 32 -6.23 0.33 20.54
C LEU A 32 -7.01 0.28 19.24
N SER A 33 -8.30 0.59 19.31
CA SER A 33 -9.20 0.47 18.17
C SER A 33 -9.67 1.83 17.68
N LEU A 34 -9.73 1.98 16.36
CA LEU A 34 -10.38 3.07 15.66
C LEU A 34 -11.51 2.45 14.82
N THR A 35 -12.73 2.97 14.96
CA THR A 35 -13.91 2.44 14.26
C THR A 35 -14.57 3.57 13.48
N GLN A 36 -14.66 3.39 12.16
CA GLN A 36 -15.33 4.30 11.24
C GLN A 36 -16.69 3.72 10.91
N VAL A 37 -17.76 4.42 11.27
CA VAL A 37 -19.13 4.03 10.91
C VAL A 37 -19.42 4.56 9.51
N LEU A 38 -19.90 3.69 8.62
CA LEU A 38 -20.11 4.01 7.22
C LEU A 38 -21.57 4.45 7.00
N ASP A 39 -21.76 5.50 6.23
CA ASP A 39 -23.07 6.01 5.81
C ASP A 39 -23.77 5.05 4.82
N ARG A 40 -22.99 4.29 4.04
CA ARG A 40 -23.45 3.27 3.09
C ARG A 40 -22.75 1.92 3.33
N PRO A 41 -23.21 1.13 4.29
CA PRO A 41 -22.51 -0.05 4.77
C PRO A 41 -22.31 -1.17 3.73
N VAL A 42 -23.25 -1.35 2.80
CA VAL A 42 -23.14 -2.33 1.70
C VAL A 42 -22.00 -1.98 0.73
N SER A 43 -21.90 -0.70 0.35
CA SER A 43 -20.77 -0.19 -0.44
C SER A 43 -19.45 -0.26 0.33
N GLY A 44 -19.51 -0.08 1.65
CA GLY A 44 -18.40 -0.22 2.57
C GLY A 44 -17.74 -1.60 2.56
N ARG A 45 -18.55 -2.67 2.47
CA ARG A 45 -18.04 -4.03 2.35
C ARG A 45 -17.28 -4.26 1.04
N VAL A 46 -17.85 -3.81 -0.08
CA VAL A 46 -17.22 -3.95 -1.42
C VAL A 46 -15.90 -3.16 -1.45
N LEU A 47 -15.92 -1.92 -0.95
CA LEU A 47 -14.73 -1.09 -0.79
C LEU A 47 -13.66 -1.82 0.04
N PHE A 48 -14.04 -2.43 1.16
CA PHE A 48 -13.10 -3.12 2.02
C PHE A 48 -12.50 -4.39 1.40
N GLU A 49 -13.27 -5.15 0.61
CA GLU A 49 -12.74 -6.29 -0.14
C GLU A 49 -11.70 -5.84 -1.18
N ASP A 50 -11.91 -4.69 -1.82
CA ASP A 50 -10.93 -4.09 -2.72
C ASP A 50 -9.69 -3.55 -1.96
N VAL A 51 -9.88 -2.88 -0.82
CA VAL A 51 -8.80 -2.47 0.10
C VAL A 51 -7.92 -3.64 0.48
N ILE A 52 -8.49 -4.77 0.86
CA ILE A 52 -7.74 -5.97 1.22
C ILE A 52 -6.90 -6.49 0.04
N ARG A 53 -7.50 -6.60 -1.15
CA ARG A 53 -6.81 -7.08 -2.36
C ARG A 53 -5.65 -6.18 -2.75
N GLU A 54 -5.76 -4.90 -2.44
CA GLU A 54 -4.83 -3.85 -2.83
C GLU A 54 -3.65 -3.65 -1.89
N ASN A 55 -3.81 -4.06 -0.63
CA ASN A 55 -2.87 -3.77 0.45
C ASN A 55 -2.20 -5.05 1.01
N LEU A 56 -2.18 -6.12 0.22
CA LEU A 56 -1.51 -7.38 0.56
C LEU A 56 0.00 -7.23 0.83
N ASP A 57 0.61 -6.15 0.35
CA ASP A 57 2.05 -5.90 0.49
C ASP A 57 2.42 -4.99 1.68
N LEU A 58 1.45 -4.51 2.47
CA LEU A 58 1.69 -3.73 3.70
C LEU A 58 2.62 -4.44 4.71
N GLY A 59 2.76 -5.76 4.55
CA GLY A 59 3.63 -6.66 5.31
C GLY A 59 5.10 -6.43 5.08
N ARG A 60 5.48 -5.76 3.99
CA ARG A 60 6.87 -5.59 3.59
C ARG A 60 7.62 -4.71 4.60
N PRO A 61 8.90 -5.02 4.89
CA PRO A 61 9.68 -4.26 5.88
C PRO A 61 9.66 -2.74 5.68
N LYS A 62 9.64 -2.24 4.43
CA LYS A 62 9.54 -0.80 4.13
C LYS A 62 8.18 -0.21 4.51
N GLN A 63 7.08 -0.92 4.28
CA GLN A 63 5.71 -0.49 4.64
C GLN A 63 5.55 -0.42 6.16
N MET A 64 6.14 -1.38 6.86
CA MET A 64 6.17 -1.41 8.32
C MET A 64 6.90 -0.21 8.93
N GLN A 65 7.95 0.31 8.28
CA GLN A 65 8.64 1.50 8.76
C GLN A 65 7.73 2.72 8.79
N LEU A 66 6.86 2.87 7.80
CA LEU A 66 5.91 3.97 7.76
C LEU A 66 4.81 3.79 8.79
N ILE A 67 4.15 2.62 8.79
CA ILE A 67 3.01 2.36 9.68
C ILE A 67 3.42 2.59 11.14
N PHE A 68 4.60 2.10 11.54
CA PHE A 68 5.08 2.20 12.90
C PHE A 68 6.04 3.38 13.16
N ASP A 69 6.43 4.12 12.13
CA ASP A 69 7.40 5.24 12.21
C ASP A 69 8.72 4.83 12.88
N ARG A 70 9.32 3.76 12.36
CA ARG A 70 10.55 3.14 12.88
C ARG A 70 11.46 2.65 11.77
N SER A 71 12.77 2.80 11.95
CA SER A 71 13.75 2.25 11.01
C SER A 71 13.79 0.72 11.11
N VAL A 72 13.66 0.04 9.96
CA VAL A 72 13.79 -1.42 9.84
C VAL A 72 14.96 -1.72 8.90
N THR A 73 16.02 -2.29 9.45
CA THR A 73 17.23 -2.71 8.74
C THR A 73 17.19 -4.21 8.42
N LYS A 74 18.12 -4.69 7.58
CA LYS A 74 18.30 -6.14 7.33
C LYS A 74 18.56 -6.94 8.61
N THR A 75 19.10 -6.30 9.64
CA THR A 75 19.43 -6.92 10.93
C THR A 75 18.33 -6.76 11.97
N THR A 76 17.20 -6.11 11.64
CA THR A 76 16.11 -5.94 12.59
C THR A 76 15.40 -7.27 12.82
N PRO A 77 15.44 -7.84 14.04
CA PRO A 77 14.85 -9.14 14.33
C PRO A 77 13.32 -9.05 14.40
N GLY A 78 12.66 -10.14 13.99
CA GLY A 78 11.21 -10.33 14.10
C GLY A 78 10.48 -10.44 12.75
N PRO A 79 9.26 -11.01 12.74
CA PRO A 79 8.47 -11.18 11.53
C PRO A 79 7.80 -9.86 11.10
N PHE A 80 7.74 -9.66 9.78
CA PHE A 80 6.97 -8.61 9.11
C PHE A 80 6.12 -9.26 8.01
N ARG A 81 4.79 -9.19 8.10
CA ARG A 81 3.90 -9.84 7.12
C ARG A 81 2.50 -9.25 7.09
N THR A 82 1.82 -9.41 5.95
CA THR A 82 0.38 -9.22 5.82
C THR A 82 -0.29 -10.57 5.62
N ARG A 83 -1.45 -10.78 6.26
CA ARG A 83 -2.30 -11.95 6.04
C ARG A 83 -3.74 -11.49 5.82
N VAL A 84 -4.42 -12.18 4.91
CA VAL A 84 -5.88 -12.11 4.78
C VAL A 84 -6.43 -13.39 5.38
N ILE A 85 -7.28 -13.24 6.38
CA ILE A 85 -7.98 -14.39 6.99
C ILE A 85 -9.44 -14.28 6.58
N THR A 86 -9.92 -15.30 5.88
CA THR A 86 -11.31 -15.46 5.43
C THR A 86 -12.00 -16.53 6.26
N ASP A 87 -12.05 -16.34 7.57
CA ASP A 87 -12.73 -17.26 8.48
C ASP A 87 -14.14 -16.71 8.76
N GLY A 88 -15.19 -17.50 8.48
CA GLY A 88 -16.57 -17.13 8.79
C GLY A 88 -17.19 -15.96 7.99
N VAL A 89 -16.85 -15.78 6.70
CA VAL A 89 -17.49 -14.84 5.73
C VAL A 89 -16.97 -13.39 5.75
N ILE A 90 -16.34 -12.91 6.82
CA ILE A 90 -15.80 -11.54 6.88
C ILE A 90 -14.27 -11.58 6.67
N PRO A 91 -13.76 -11.09 5.53
CA PRO A 91 -12.33 -11.04 5.31
C PRO A 91 -11.69 -10.04 6.29
N SER A 92 -10.48 -10.33 6.75
CA SER A 92 -9.78 -9.44 7.69
C SER A 92 -8.31 -9.28 7.31
N LEU A 93 -7.85 -8.02 7.29
CA LEU A 93 -6.48 -7.64 7.03
C LEU A 93 -5.67 -7.70 8.33
N HIS A 94 -4.56 -8.41 8.30
CA HIS A 94 -3.65 -8.50 9.43
C HIS A 94 -2.28 -7.99 9.02
N ILE A 95 -1.73 -7.01 9.76
CA ILE A 95 -0.41 -6.43 9.55
C ILE A 95 0.42 -6.73 10.81
N ASP A 96 1.46 -7.56 10.68
CA ASP A 96 2.31 -7.99 11.79
C ASP A 96 3.64 -7.20 11.80
N TYR A 97 3.98 -6.55 12.92
CA TYR A 97 5.28 -5.93 13.20
C TYR A 97 5.82 -6.46 14.53
N LYS A 98 6.78 -7.39 14.49
CA LYS A 98 7.33 -8.03 15.71
C LYS A 98 6.20 -8.60 16.60
N GLY A 99 6.12 -8.19 17.87
CA GLY A 99 5.05 -8.55 18.81
C GLY A 99 3.80 -7.67 18.73
N THR A 100 3.72 -6.76 17.75
CA THR A 100 2.56 -5.89 17.51
C THR A 100 1.80 -6.35 16.27
N ARG A 101 0.47 -6.28 16.32
CA ARG A 101 -0.41 -6.68 15.23
C ARG A 101 -1.48 -5.64 15.02
N ILE A 102 -1.70 -5.24 13.78
CA ILE A 102 -2.89 -4.49 13.36
C ILE A 102 -3.86 -5.47 12.73
N LYS A 103 -5.12 -5.41 13.14
CA LYS A 103 -6.23 -6.12 12.52
C LYS A 103 -7.21 -5.10 11.99
N GLN A 104 -7.64 -5.26 10.75
CA GLN A 104 -8.72 -4.50 10.19
C GLN A 104 -9.80 -5.45 9.66
N TYR A 105 -11.06 -5.17 9.98
CA TYR A 105 -12.19 -5.99 9.59
C TYR A 105 -13.47 -5.16 9.54
N HIS A 106 -14.43 -5.67 8.77
CA HIS A 106 -15.78 -5.13 8.73
C HIS A 106 -16.54 -5.60 9.98
N LYS A 107 -16.88 -4.66 10.86
CA LYS A 107 -17.58 -4.90 12.12
C LYS A 107 -19.08 -4.73 11.91
N GLU A 108 -19.83 -5.78 12.29
CA GLU A 108 -21.30 -5.79 12.34
C GLU A 108 -21.99 -5.39 11.02
N GLY A 109 -21.31 -5.54 9.90
CA GLY A 109 -21.87 -5.16 8.60
C GLY A 109 -22.00 -3.64 8.40
N GLN A 110 -21.52 -2.80 9.33
CA GLN A 110 -21.78 -1.35 9.31
C GLN A 110 -20.56 -0.45 9.49
N ALA A 111 -19.48 -0.98 10.04
CA ALA A 111 -18.31 -0.18 10.38
C ALA A 111 -17.01 -0.86 9.96
N LEU A 112 -15.99 -0.07 9.64
CA LEU A 112 -14.63 -0.55 9.47
C LEU A 112 -13.88 -0.34 10.79
N ARG A 113 -13.33 -1.42 11.37
CA ARG A 113 -12.53 -1.32 12.59
C ARG A 113 -11.08 -1.68 12.32
N THR A 114 -10.19 -0.73 12.61
CA THR A 114 -8.73 -0.92 12.61
C THR A 114 -8.25 -0.95 14.06
N GLU A 115 -7.57 -2.03 14.44
CA GLU A 115 -7.18 -2.30 15.82
C GLU A 115 -5.70 -2.67 15.89
N THR A 116 -4.93 -1.93 16.69
CA THR A 116 -3.53 -2.24 16.99
C THR A 116 -3.43 -2.92 18.36
N THR A 117 -2.94 -4.15 18.39
CA THR A 117 -2.57 -4.90 19.59
C THR A 117 -1.06 -4.86 19.80
N ILE A 118 -0.59 -4.32 20.92
CA ILE A 118 0.83 -4.32 21.30
C ILE A 118 1.04 -5.34 22.44
N ASN A 119 1.72 -6.45 22.15
CA ASN A 119 2.06 -7.47 23.15
C ASN A 119 3.46 -7.27 23.75
N ASN A 120 4.32 -6.49 23.09
CA ASN A 120 5.65 -6.19 23.59
C ASN A 120 6.00 -4.71 23.40
N THR A 121 5.94 -3.94 24.48
CA THR A 121 6.25 -2.50 24.46
C THR A 121 7.71 -2.21 24.09
N ARG A 122 8.62 -3.17 24.32
CA ARG A 122 10.05 -3.01 24.03
C ARG A 122 10.34 -2.99 22.53
N ASP A 123 9.42 -3.46 21.69
CA ASP A 123 9.54 -3.33 20.23
C ASP A 123 9.59 -1.86 19.79
N PHE A 124 9.07 -0.96 20.64
CA PHE A 124 9.10 0.50 20.48
C PHE A 124 10.12 1.19 21.38
N TYR A 125 11.02 0.45 22.02
CA TYR A 125 11.99 0.95 23.00
C TYR A 125 11.33 1.59 24.24
N ILE A 126 10.13 1.12 24.59
CA ILE A 126 9.34 1.63 25.73
C ILE A 126 9.23 0.54 26.81
N GLY A 127 9.46 0.90 28.07
CA GLY A 127 9.30 -0.02 29.21
C GLY A 127 7.85 -0.44 29.44
N LYS A 128 7.62 -1.54 30.16
CA LYS A 128 6.26 -2.06 30.40
C LYS A 128 5.46 -1.31 31.47
N SER A 129 6.03 -0.32 32.17
CA SER A 129 5.31 0.41 33.22
C SER A 129 4.02 1.05 32.70
N LEU A 130 2.95 1.01 33.50
CA LEU A 130 1.67 1.67 33.18
C LEU A 130 1.84 3.18 32.92
N ALA A 131 2.87 3.82 33.48
CA ALA A 131 3.19 5.22 33.21
C ALA A 131 3.45 5.49 31.71
N ASN A 132 3.84 4.48 30.95
CA ASN A 132 4.09 4.58 29.51
C ASN A 132 2.81 4.43 28.65
N LEU A 133 1.65 4.20 29.27
CA LEU A 133 0.36 4.05 28.58
C LEU A 133 0.06 5.23 27.63
N PRO A 134 0.23 6.52 28.01
CA PRO A 134 -0.03 7.63 27.11
C PRO A 134 0.84 7.59 25.84
N THR A 135 2.11 7.21 25.97
CA THR A 135 3.04 7.08 24.85
C THR A 135 2.64 5.94 23.93
N LEU A 136 2.29 4.77 24.48
CA LEU A 136 1.82 3.62 23.71
C LEU A 136 0.49 3.90 22.99
N ARG A 137 -0.43 4.66 23.63
CA ARG A 137 -1.67 5.14 23.00
C ARG A 137 -1.38 5.99 21.78
N LYS A 138 -0.44 6.95 21.86
CA LYS A 138 -0.05 7.78 20.73
C LYS A 138 0.46 6.93 19.56
N ILE A 139 1.32 5.96 19.83
CA ILE A 139 1.86 5.05 18.81
C ILE A 139 0.75 4.22 18.15
N GLY A 140 -0.08 3.52 18.93
CA GLY A 140 -1.09 2.64 18.35
C GLY A 140 -2.19 3.38 17.58
N PHE A 141 -2.63 4.54 18.07
CA PHE A 141 -3.58 5.35 17.30
C PHE A 141 -2.96 5.98 16.05
N ALA A 142 -1.69 6.38 16.09
CA ALA A 142 -0.98 6.83 14.90
C ALA A 142 -0.83 5.70 13.88
N ALA A 143 -0.51 4.48 14.31
CA ALA A 143 -0.44 3.31 13.44
C ALA A 143 -1.80 3.01 12.78
N ASN A 144 -2.90 3.03 13.54
CA ASN A 144 -4.25 2.88 12.96
C ASN A 144 -4.55 3.95 11.90
N ARG A 145 -4.23 5.23 12.18
CA ARG A 145 -4.46 6.32 11.22
C ARG A 145 -3.62 6.16 9.96
N ARG A 146 -2.33 5.79 10.09
CA ARG A 146 -1.44 5.59 8.94
C ARG A 146 -1.88 4.45 8.03
N VAL A 147 -2.44 3.37 8.59
CA VAL A 147 -3.05 2.31 7.78
C VAL A 147 -4.19 2.89 6.93
N LEU A 148 -5.11 3.64 7.56
CA LEU A 148 -6.22 4.28 6.85
C LEU A 148 -5.75 5.31 5.81
N GLU A 149 -4.71 6.08 6.11
CA GLU A 149 -4.11 7.04 5.17
C GLU A 149 -3.55 6.33 3.94
N VAL A 150 -2.80 5.24 4.13
CA VAL A 150 -2.28 4.42 3.02
C VAL A 150 -3.42 3.84 2.19
N GLU A 151 -4.47 3.32 2.83
CA GLU A 151 -5.65 2.77 2.15
C GLU A 151 -6.43 3.84 1.37
N THR A 152 -6.52 5.05 1.92
CA THR A 152 -7.19 6.21 1.28
C THR A 152 -6.42 6.68 0.06
N LEU A 153 -5.10 6.88 0.16
CA LEU A 153 -4.23 7.25 -0.97
C LEU A 153 -4.30 6.22 -2.11
N THR A 154 -4.54 4.98 -1.71
CA THR A 154 -4.67 3.85 -2.61
C THR A 154 -5.99 3.88 -3.40
N HIS A 155 -7.10 4.31 -2.77
CA HIS A 155 -8.43 4.37 -3.40
C HIS A 155 -8.75 5.71 -4.06
N ASP A 156 -8.14 6.82 -3.64
CA ASP A 156 -8.34 8.17 -4.20
C ASP A 156 -7.49 8.41 -5.48
N ALA A 157 -7.11 7.33 -6.17
CA ALA A 157 -6.35 7.38 -7.40
C ALA A 157 -7.25 7.73 -8.62
N LEU A 158 -8.20 8.65 -8.46
CA LEU A 158 -8.96 9.21 -9.57
C LEU A 158 -8.02 10.13 -10.37
N LEU A 159 -7.66 9.68 -11.58
CA LEU A 159 -7.02 10.54 -12.57
C LEU A 159 -8.08 11.18 -13.45
N ALA A 160 -8.04 12.50 -13.56
CA ALA A 160 -8.78 13.21 -14.60
C ALA A 160 -8.29 12.77 -15.99
N GLU A 161 -9.19 12.72 -16.97
CA GLU A 161 -8.88 12.29 -18.33
C GLU A 161 -7.73 13.12 -18.93
N GLU A 162 -7.77 14.45 -18.74
CA GLU A 162 -6.76 15.38 -19.23
C GLU A 162 -5.37 15.03 -18.69
N THR A 163 -5.29 14.61 -17.43
CA THR A 163 -4.04 14.21 -16.79
C THR A 163 -3.47 12.95 -17.42
N LEU A 164 -4.31 11.95 -17.70
CA LEU A 164 -3.88 10.74 -18.41
C LEU A 164 -3.45 11.08 -19.85
N GLN A 165 -4.20 11.93 -20.55
CA GLN A 165 -3.84 12.37 -21.90
C GLN A 165 -2.50 13.12 -21.91
N GLN A 166 -2.22 13.96 -20.93
CA GLN A 166 -0.95 14.69 -20.80
C GLN A 166 0.24 13.74 -20.63
N LEU A 167 0.10 12.69 -19.84
CA LEU A 167 1.16 11.67 -19.66
C LEU A 167 1.43 10.91 -20.95
N GLN A 168 0.41 10.67 -21.76
CA GLN A 168 0.54 9.95 -23.04
C GLN A 168 1.12 10.80 -24.18
N ARG A 169 1.32 12.11 -23.99
CA ARG A 169 1.89 13.01 -25.01
C ARG A 169 3.30 13.49 -24.61
N PRO A 170 4.22 13.67 -25.58
CA PRO A 170 5.48 14.35 -25.31
C PRO A 170 5.22 15.77 -24.82
N ARG A 171 6.06 16.28 -23.91
CA ARG A 171 5.92 17.64 -23.37
C ARG A 171 7.18 18.45 -23.65
N LEU A 172 7.02 19.75 -23.84
CA LEU A 172 8.12 20.71 -23.90
C LEU A 172 8.22 21.36 -22.52
N VAL A 173 9.38 21.21 -21.88
CA VAL A 173 9.66 21.83 -20.57
C VAL A 173 10.96 22.60 -20.70
N GLN A 174 10.92 23.91 -20.46
CA GLN A 174 12.09 24.81 -20.57
C GLN A 174 12.85 24.65 -21.89
N GLY A 175 12.11 24.62 -23.02
CA GLY A 175 12.69 24.47 -24.35
C GLY A 175 13.16 23.06 -24.72
N GLN A 176 13.06 22.07 -23.82
CA GLN A 176 13.49 20.70 -24.07
C GLN A 176 12.32 19.74 -24.19
N ARG A 177 12.33 18.90 -25.23
CA ARG A 177 11.35 17.84 -25.42
C ARG A 177 11.56 16.68 -24.44
N VAL A 178 10.47 16.19 -23.88
CA VAL A 178 10.42 15.06 -22.95
C VAL A 178 9.45 14.01 -23.48
N ALA A 179 9.88 12.76 -23.53
CA ALA A 179 9.05 11.68 -24.06
C ALA A 179 7.85 11.37 -23.13
N ALA A 180 6.71 10.99 -23.72
CA ALA A 180 5.45 10.63 -23.05
C ALA A 180 5.57 9.40 -22.13
N LEU A 181 5.03 9.41 -20.92
CA LEU A 181 4.87 8.20 -20.09
C LEU A 181 3.61 7.41 -20.51
N ARG A 182 3.71 6.64 -21.60
CA ARG A 182 2.58 5.90 -22.19
C ARG A 182 2.10 4.77 -21.27
N LEU A 183 0.77 4.65 -21.11
CA LEU A 183 0.15 3.68 -20.21
C LEU A 183 0.50 2.22 -20.54
N ALA A 184 0.45 1.85 -21.82
CA ALA A 184 0.67 0.48 -22.28
C ALA A 184 2.15 0.12 -22.51
N ASP A 185 3.08 1.05 -22.29
CA ASP A 185 4.51 0.80 -22.47
C ASP A 185 5.04 -0.04 -21.29
N PRO A 186 5.56 -1.26 -21.53
CA PRO A 186 6.07 -2.14 -20.47
C PRO A 186 7.19 -1.50 -19.64
N THR A 187 8.04 -0.69 -20.27
CA THR A 187 9.11 0.05 -19.61
C THR A 187 8.54 1.10 -18.65
N VAL A 188 7.50 1.81 -19.06
CA VAL A 188 6.82 2.80 -18.21
C VAL A 188 6.06 2.11 -17.07
N GLN A 189 5.41 0.98 -17.33
CA GLN A 189 4.77 0.16 -16.29
C GLN A 189 5.77 -0.32 -15.23
N ALA A 190 6.94 -0.80 -15.66
CA ALA A 190 8.02 -1.19 -14.75
C ALA A 190 8.55 0.01 -13.95
N LEU A 191 8.67 1.20 -14.55
CA LEU A 191 9.05 2.43 -13.83
C LEU A 191 8.04 2.80 -12.74
N TRP A 192 6.74 2.85 -13.06
CA TRP A 192 5.70 3.16 -12.07
C TRP A 192 5.69 2.14 -10.94
N ARG A 193 5.77 0.84 -11.24
CA ARG A 193 5.87 -0.22 -10.23
C ARG A 193 7.11 -0.06 -9.35
N ALA A 194 8.26 0.26 -9.96
CA ALA A 194 9.50 0.46 -9.22
C ALA A 194 9.40 1.66 -8.27
N MET A 195 8.77 2.76 -8.71
CA MET A 195 8.56 3.95 -7.87
C MET A 195 7.74 3.65 -6.61
N LEU A 196 6.66 2.88 -6.75
CA LEU A 196 5.79 2.52 -5.62
C LEU A 196 6.52 1.73 -4.53
N LEU A 197 7.65 1.07 -4.83
CA LEU A 197 8.50 0.41 -3.83
C LEU A 197 9.25 1.38 -2.91
N PHE A 198 9.22 2.68 -3.22
CA PHE A 198 9.98 3.71 -2.54
C PHE A 198 9.14 4.80 -1.87
N GLU A 199 7.81 4.79 -2.06
CA GLU A 199 6.90 5.74 -1.39
C GLU A 199 7.16 5.83 0.12
N LEU A 200 7.59 4.71 0.65
CA LEU A 200 7.71 4.43 2.07
C LEU A 200 9.07 4.77 2.66
N LEU A 201 9.98 5.27 1.82
CA LEU A 201 11.31 5.65 2.26
C LEU A 201 11.29 7.13 2.66
N PRO A 202 11.40 7.47 3.96
CA PRO A 202 11.35 8.87 4.42
C PRO A 202 12.44 9.74 3.77
N ALA A 203 13.58 9.13 3.43
CA ALA A 203 14.70 9.78 2.76
C ALA A 203 14.60 9.74 1.22
N GLY A 204 13.51 9.27 0.63
CA GLY A 204 13.38 9.03 -0.80
C GLY A 204 14.32 7.93 -1.32
N PHE A 205 14.60 7.92 -2.62
CA PHE A 205 15.41 6.90 -3.31
C PHE A 205 16.49 7.51 -4.21
N SER A 206 17.57 6.77 -4.44
CA SER A 206 18.65 7.16 -5.35
C SER A 206 18.53 6.50 -6.73
N ASN A 207 19.29 7.00 -7.71
CA ASN A 207 19.42 6.37 -9.04
C ASN A 207 19.81 4.89 -8.91
N ARG A 208 20.81 4.58 -8.08
CA ARG A 208 21.27 3.19 -7.86
C ARG A 208 20.14 2.28 -7.35
N GLN A 209 19.31 2.78 -6.44
CA GLN A 209 18.22 2.00 -5.86
C GLN A 209 17.10 1.75 -6.88
N LEU A 210 16.67 2.80 -7.60
CA LEU A 210 15.66 2.67 -8.65
C LEU A 210 16.13 1.74 -9.77
N ARG A 211 17.38 1.91 -10.22
CA ARG A 211 18.02 1.09 -11.26
C ARG A 211 17.95 -0.40 -10.97
N LYS A 212 18.22 -0.79 -9.72
CA LYS A 212 18.18 -2.19 -9.29
C LYS A 212 16.78 -2.79 -9.46
N HIS A 213 15.76 -2.16 -8.87
CA HIS A 213 14.39 -2.69 -8.95
C HIS A 213 13.79 -2.58 -10.35
N PHE A 214 14.19 -1.56 -11.10
CA PHE A 214 13.74 -1.39 -12.48
C PHE A 214 14.30 -2.48 -13.40
N ALA A 215 15.58 -2.86 -13.26
CA ALA A 215 16.17 -3.99 -13.98
C ALA A 215 15.48 -5.32 -13.62
N GLU A 216 15.24 -5.56 -12.33
CA GLU A 216 14.50 -6.74 -11.84
C GLU A 216 13.10 -6.84 -12.47
N LEU A 217 12.36 -5.72 -12.54
CA LEU A 217 11.01 -5.68 -13.11
C LEU A 217 10.97 -5.86 -14.63
N LEU A 218 12.06 -5.54 -15.33
CA LEU A 218 12.22 -5.77 -16.76
C LEU A 218 12.77 -7.17 -17.08
N GLY A 219 13.22 -7.93 -16.07
CA GLY A 219 13.90 -9.21 -16.27
C GLY A 219 15.27 -9.06 -16.93
N LEU A 220 15.93 -7.92 -16.77
CA LEU A 220 17.23 -7.63 -17.37
C LEU A 220 18.36 -7.69 -16.33
N PRO A 221 19.57 -8.14 -16.72
CA PRO A 221 20.78 -7.94 -15.93
C PRO A 221 21.00 -6.45 -15.63
N ILE A 222 21.50 -6.13 -14.44
CA ILE A 222 21.69 -4.74 -14.02
C ILE A 222 22.79 -4.05 -14.85
N GLU A 223 23.67 -4.82 -15.47
CA GLU A 223 24.76 -4.41 -16.35
C GLU A 223 24.22 -3.79 -17.64
N GLU A 224 23.09 -4.29 -18.17
CA GLU A 224 22.46 -3.79 -19.39
C GLU A 224 21.73 -2.45 -19.19
N LEU A 225 21.38 -2.13 -17.94
CA LEU A 225 20.72 -0.88 -17.60
C LEU A 225 21.73 0.13 -17.04
N THR A 226 22.39 0.87 -17.93
CA THR A 226 23.42 1.85 -17.54
C THR A 226 22.87 2.97 -16.65
N GLN A 227 23.75 3.59 -15.86
CA GLN A 227 23.39 4.75 -15.03
C GLN A 227 22.83 5.91 -15.88
N GLY A 228 23.36 6.12 -17.08
CA GLY A 228 22.88 7.13 -18.03
C GLY A 228 21.44 6.88 -18.49
N ARG A 229 21.09 5.62 -18.81
CA ARG A 229 19.70 5.22 -19.12
C ARG A 229 18.76 5.50 -17.94
N MET A 230 19.19 5.20 -16.72
CA MET A 230 18.38 5.51 -15.53
C MET A 230 18.25 7.04 -15.32
N SER A 231 19.29 7.81 -15.56
CA SER A 231 19.26 9.28 -15.49
C SER A 231 18.27 9.89 -16.50
N TYR A 232 18.17 9.33 -17.71
CA TYR A 232 17.15 9.71 -18.68
C TYR A 232 15.73 9.50 -18.14
N HIS A 233 15.45 8.33 -17.56
CA HIS A 233 14.15 8.04 -16.97
C HIS A 233 13.84 8.90 -15.74
N LEU A 234 14.81 9.16 -14.86
CA LEU A 234 14.64 10.08 -13.73
C LEU A 234 14.32 11.50 -14.21
N ARG A 235 15.02 11.99 -15.23
CA ARG A 235 14.72 13.29 -15.86
C ARG A 235 13.30 13.30 -16.41
N ARG A 236 12.89 12.25 -17.12
CA ARG A 236 11.54 12.11 -17.68
C ARG A 236 10.47 12.14 -16.59
N LEU A 237 10.62 11.32 -15.54
CA LEU A 237 9.70 11.29 -14.39
C LEU A 237 9.59 12.66 -13.72
N ARG A 238 10.71 13.34 -13.49
CA ARG A 238 10.73 14.67 -12.87
C ARG A 238 10.02 15.72 -13.72
N LEU A 239 10.27 15.74 -15.02
CA LEU A 239 9.66 16.72 -15.94
C LEU A 239 8.18 16.45 -16.21
N HIS A 240 7.69 15.23 -15.93
CA HIS A 240 6.26 14.93 -15.86
C HIS A 240 5.66 15.17 -14.46
N GLY A 241 6.44 15.66 -13.50
CA GLY A 241 5.96 15.93 -12.14
C GLY A 241 5.74 14.69 -11.28
N MET A 242 6.14 13.50 -11.74
CA MET A 242 5.94 12.24 -11.03
C MET A 242 6.84 12.10 -9.78
N ILE A 243 8.00 12.73 -9.82
CA ILE A 243 8.99 12.73 -8.75
C ILE A 243 9.62 14.11 -8.64
N GLU A 244 10.18 14.40 -7.48
CA GLU A 244 10.99 15.59 -7.27
C GLU A 244 12.31 15.25 -6.58
N ARG A 245 13.32 16.09 -6.81
CA ARG A 245 14.65 15.91 -6.22
C ARG A 245 14.66 16.55 -4.84
N ILE A 246 15.14 15.80 -3.84
CA ILE A 246 15.31 16.32 -2.48
C ILE A 246 16.49 17.32 -2.48
N PRO A 247 16.30 18.56 -1.96
CA PRO A 247 17.34 19.57 -1.92
C PRO A 247 18.65 19.05 -1.31
N ASN A 248 19.78 19.54 -1.85
CA ASN A 248 21.12 19.19 -1.37
C ASN A 248 21.44 17.68 -1.35
N SER A 249 20.77 16.89 -2.19
CA SER A 249 20.99 15.44 -2.26
C SER A 249 20.92 14.90 -3.69
N HIS A 250 21.35 13.66 -3.88
CA HIS A 250 21.13 12.89 -5.11
C HIS A 250 19.91 11.95 -5.00
N ARG A 251 18.94 12.31 -4.16
CA ARG A 251 17.76 11.49 -3.86
C ARG A 251 16.50 12.15 -4.40
N TYR A 252 15.50 11.32 -4.65
CA TYR A 252 14.21 11.69 -5.20
C TYR A 252 13.10 11.16 -4.31
N ARG A 253 11.97 11.85 -4.27
CA ARG A 253 10.73 11.37 -3.65
C ARG A 253 9.59 11.44 -4.67
N LEU A 254 8.57 10.62 -4.49
CA LEU A 254 7.34 10.76 -5.27
C LEU A 254 6.65 12.06 -4.85
N THR A 255 5.98 12.69 -5.81
CA THR A 255 4.99 13.73 -5.51
C THR A 255 3.64 13.05 -5.24
N ASP A 256 2.70 13.74 -4.59
CA ASP A 256 1.33 13.24 -4.43
C ASP A 256 0.70 12.88 -5.80
N PHE A 257 0.90 13.75 -6.78
CA PHE A 257 0.53 13.49 -8.17
C PHE A 257 1.13 12.20 -8.72
N GLY A 258 2.44 12.00 -8.52
CA GLY A 258 3.17 10.83 -9.01
C GLY A 258 2.73 9.53 -8.35
N LEU A 259 2.41 9.57 -7.05
CA LEU A 259 1.88 8.43 -6.31
C LEU A 259 0.51 8.01 -6.84
N ARG A 260 -0.45 8.94 -6.86
CA ARG A 260 -1.82 8.70 -7.36
C ARG A 260 -1.80 8.17 -8.79
N THR A 261 -0.97 8.79 -9.65
CA THR A 261 -0.81 8.38 -11.05
C THR A 261 -0.22 6.99 -11.18
N ALA A 262 0.88 6.70 -10.49
CA ALA A 262 1.54 5.39 -10.58
C ALA A 262 0.63 4.28 -10.06
N LEU A 263 -0.12 4.52 -8.97
CA LEU A 263 -1.12 3.59 -8.45
C LEU A 263 -2.21 3.34 -9.50
N PHE A 264 -2.86 4.38 -10.00
CA PHE A 264 -3.92 4.25 -11.01
C PHE A 264 -3.44 3.49 -12.24
N CYS A 265 -2.34 3.94 -12.86
CA CYS A 265 -1.86 3.38 -14.12
C CYS A 265 -1.42 1.91 -14.00
N THR A 266 -0.78 1.54 -12.88
CA THR A 266 -0.33 0.15 -12.69
C THR A 266 -1.49 -0.80 -12.40
N ARG A 267 -2.54 -0.31 -11.74
CA ARG A 267 -3.76 -1.07 -11.42
C ARG A 267 -4.68 -1.21 -12.61
N ALA A 268 -4.95 -0.12 -13.32
CA ALA A 268 -5.71 -0.13 -14.55
C ALA A 268 -5.07 -1.12 -15.53
N TRP A 269 -3.75 -1.07 -15.69
CA TRP A 269 -3.01 -2.05 -16.50
C TRP A 269 -3.14 -3.48 -16.00
N ALA A 270 -2.95 -3.73 -14.71
CA ALA A 270 -3.01 -5.09 -14.18
C ALA A 270 -4.41 -5.70 -14.25
N ARG A 271 -5.46 -4.93 -13.94
CA ARG A 271 -6.81 -5.45 -13.71
C ARG A 271 -7.71 -5.33 -14.92
N VAL A 272 -7.65 -4.22 -15.64
CA VAL A 272 -8.53 -3.97 -16.78
C VAL A 272 -7.87 -4.46 -18.05
N PHE A 273 -6.66 -3.98 -18.34
CA PHE A 273 -6.01 -4.30 -19.61
C PHE A 273 -5.45 -5.72 -19.62
N ARG A 274 -4.53 -6.07 -18.71
CA ARG A 274 -3.87 -7.38 -18.73
C ARG A 274 -4.87 -8.53 -18.48
N THR A 275 -5.68 -8.45 -17.44
CA THR A 275 -6.67 -9.50 -17.14
C THR A 275 -7.81 -9.51 -18.16
N GLY A 276 -8.34 -8.33 -18.53
CA GLY A 276 -9.41 -8.24 -19.53
C GLY A 276 -9.00 -8.80 -20.89
N LEU A 277 -7.83 -8.39 -21.40
CA LEU A 277 -7.28 -8.95 -22.64
C LEU A 277 -7.03 -10.46 -22.52
N GLY A 278 -6.55 -10.93 -21.36
CA GLY A 278 -6.38 -12.36 -21.10
C GLY A 278 -7.67 -13.17 -21.15
N MET A 279 -8.79 -12.58 -20.75
CA MET A 279 -10.11 -13.23 -20.78
C MET A 279 -10.75 -13.25 -22.17
N ILE A 280 -10.41 -12.29 -23.03
CA ILE A 280 -11.05 -12.07 -24.34
C ILE A 280 -10.22 -12.72 -25.46
N LEU A 281 -8.89 -12.70 -25.38
CA LEU A 281 -8.04 -13.19 -26.46
C LEU A 281 -7.99 -14.72 -26.52
N PRO A 282 -8.25 -15.33 -27.70
CA PRO A 282 -8.16 -16.77 -27.91
C PRO A 282 -6.81 -17.38 -27.56
N THR A 283 -5.74 -16.63 -27.77
CA THR A 283 -4.36 -17.04 -27.54
C THR A 283 -3.95 -17.02 -26.06
N ALA A 284 -4.71 -16.31 -25.22
CA ALA A 284 -4.36 -16.13 -23.80
C ALA A 284 -5.06 -17.13 -22.87
N SER A 285 -6.23 -17.66 -23.25
CA SER A 285 -6.94 -18.71 -22.51
C SER A 285 -7.67 -19.67 -23.46
N PRO A 286 -7.44 -20.99 -23.35
CA PRO A 286 -8.15 -21.98 -24.15
C PRO A 286 -9.62 -22.12 -23.74
N VAL A 287 -9.97 -21.77 -22.50
CA VAL A 287 -11.36 -21.81 -22.02
C VAL A 287 -12.04 -20.45 -22.25
N PRO A 288 -13.15 -20.38 -23.01
CA PRO A 288 -13.86 -19.13 -23.24
C PRO A 288 -14.52 -18.60 -21.96
N SER A 289 -14.21 -17.36 -21.59
CA SER A 289 -14.93 -16.66 -20.52
C SER A 289 -16.32 -16.24 -21.01
N SER A 290 -17.28 -16.03 -20.09
CA SER A 290 -18.59 -15.48 -20.43
C SER A 290 -18.50 -14.13 -21.16
N LEU A 291 -17.50 -13.32 -20.81
CA LEU A 291 -17.18 -12.06 -21.47
C LEU A 291 -16.74 -12.28 -22.92
N ARG A 292 -15.86 -13.25 -23.18
CA ARG A 292 -15.43 -13.59 -24.55
C ARG A 292 -16.60 -14.03 -25.42
N THR A 293 -17.43 -14.95 -24.92
CA THR A 293 -18.63 -15.41 -25.65
C THR A 293 -19.57 -14.26 -26.00
N SER A 294 -19.73 -13.29 -25.09
CA SER A 294 -20.58 -12.12 -25.32
C SER A 294 -19.99 -11.19 -26.39
N ILE A 295 -18.67 -10.96 -26.37
CA ILE A 295 -17.97 -10.17 -27.38
C ILE A 295 -18.02 -10.84 -28.76
N ASP A 296 -17.80 -12.16 -28.81
CA ASP A 296 -17.87 -12.92 -30.06
C ASP A 296 -19.29 -12.85 -30.68
N ARG A 297 -20.33 -12.85 -29.84
CA ARG A 297 -21.72 -12.65 -30.27
C ARG A 297 -21.95 -11.24 -30.83
N VAL A 298 -21.50 -10.19 -30.14
CA VAL A 298 -21.61 -8.81 -30.62
C VAL A 298 -20.87 -8.65 -31.95
N ARG A 299 -19.68 -9.21 -32.07
CA ARG A 299 -18.90 -9.19 -33.32
C ARG A 299 -19.67 -9.85 -34.46
N LYS A 300 -20.24 -11.03 -34.23
CA LYS A 300 -21.04 -11.75 -35.23
C LYS A 300 -22.26 -10.94 -35.70
N GLU A 301 -22.93 -10.24 -34.79
CA GLU A 301 -24.07 -9.37 -35.15
C GLU A 301 -23.62 -8.15 -35.96
N ILE A 302 -22.50 -7.51 -35.60
CA ILE A 302 -21.92 -6.40 -36.37
C ILE A 302 -21.53 -6.87 -37.78
N ASP A 303 -20.85 -8.01 -37.90
CA ASP A 303 -20.44 -8.56 -39.20
C ASP A 303 -21.67 -8.86 -40.06
N THR A 304 -22.72 -9.46 -39.49
CA THR A 304 -24.00 -9.72 -40.18
C THR A 304 -24.67 -8.43 -40.65
N TRP A 305 -24.63 -7.37 -39.84
CA TRP A 305 -25.19 -6.07 -40.22
C TRP A 305 -24.39 -5.42 -41.37
N ILE A 306 -23.06 -5.46 -41.30
CA ILE A 306 -22.18 -4.94 -42.36
C ILE A 306 -22.42 -5.68 -43.68
N ASP A 307 -22.54 -7.01 -43.65
CA ASP A 307 -22.77 -7.82 -44.86
C ASP A 307 -24.14 -7.51 -45.49
N ARG A 308 -25.18 -7.33 -44.67
CA ARG A 308 -26.49 -6.87 -45.15
C ARG A 308 -26.43 -5.47 -45.76
N ALA A 309 -25.69 -4.55 -45.14
CA ALA A 309 -25.54 -3.19 -45.64
C ALA A 309 -24.75 -3.14 -46.97
N LYS A 310 -23.77 -4.03 -47.16
CA LYS A 310 -23.02 -4.17 -48.42
C LYS A 310 -23.82 -4.82 -49.54
N LEU A 311 -24.78 -5.68 -49.23
CA LEU A 311 -25.70 -6.28 -50.22
C LEU A 311 -26.81 -5.31 -50.67
N ALA A 312 -26.98 -4.19 -49.98
CA ALA A 312 -27.98 -3.16 -50.29
C ALA A 312 -27.43 -1.97 -51.09
N ALA A 313 -26.14 -2.00 -51.46
CA ALA A 313 -25.44 -1.02 -52.29
C ALA A 313 -25.05 -1.65 -53.64
#